data_AF-A0A7S4F808-F1
#
_entry.id   AF-A0A7S4F808-F1
#
_cell.length_a   1.000
_cell.length_b   1.000
_cell.length_c   1.000
_cell.angle_alpha   90.00
_cell.angle_beta   90.00
_cell.angle_gamma   90.00
#
_symmetry.space_group_name_H-M   'P 1'
#
loop_
_entity.id
_entity.type
_entity.pdbx_description
1 polymer ?
#
loop_
_entity_poly.entity_id
_entity_poly.type
_entity_poly.pdbx_seq_one_letter_code
_entity_poly.pdbx_strand_id
1 'polypeptide(L)'
;ARAAMSARWWRQPLDHLRCNAAQPTWEQRYLLDDTYWGKKRAMHNGCRGPILFYSGNEGPIEAFYESNGFMRSVLAPSLGGLLVFGEARYYGQSQPQNNSGKFDFLSTEQARPPAAACLCSHLFGAMLSLRPPAADPGRL
;
A
#
# COMPACT_ATOMS: atom_id res chain seq x y z
N ALA A 1 -12.92 18.22 5.18
CA ALA A 1 -12.07 17.51 6.17
C ALA A 1 -10.88 16.92 5.42
N ARG A 2 -9.65 17.24 5.84
CA ARG A 2 -8.43 16.72 5.21
C ARG A 2 -8.41 15.20 5.38
N ALA A 3 -8.25 14.45 4.30
CA ALA A 3 -8.09 13.00 4.37
C ALA A 3 -6.85 12.69 5.23
N ALA A 4 -7.03 11.92 6.31
CA ALA A 4 -5.96 11.61 7.25
C ALA A 4 -5.17 10.41 6.74
N MET A 5 -4.31 10.68 5.74
CA MET A 5 -3.26 9.77 5.30
C MET A 5 -2.43 9.27 6.50
N SER A 6 -2.24 7.97 6.61
CA SER A 6 -1.32 7.35 7.57
C SER A 6 -0.12 6.72 6.86
N ALA A 7 1.09 7.04 7.30
CA ALA A 7 2.30 6.37 6.85
C ALA A 7 2.45 5.02 7.56
N ARG A 8 2.78 3.99 6.79
CA ARG A 8 2.95 2.61 7.27
C ARG A 8 4.17 1.98 6.57
N TRP A 9 4.64 0.88 7.13
CA TRP A 9 5.81 0.17 6.63
C TRP A 9 5.47 -1.30 6.41
N TRP A 10 6.00 -1.83 5.31
CA TRP A 10 5.87 -3.23 4.96
C TRP A 10 7.27 -3.84 4.81
N ARG A 11 7.49 -4.96 5.50
CA ARG A 11 8.72 -5.73 5.43
C ARG A 11 8.69 -6.64 4.21
N GLN A 12 9.63 -6.44 3.29
CA GLN A 12 9.73 -7.23 2.06
C GLN A 12 11.15 -7.75 1.83
N PRO A 13 11.34 -8.79 0.99
CA PRO A 13 12.64 -9.23 0.52
C PRO A 13 13.43 -8.10 -0.17
N LEU A 14 14.74 -8.06 0.05
CA LEU A 14 15.63 -7.11 -0.61
C LEU A 14 15.72 -7.36 -2.13
N ASP A 15 15.88 -8.63 -2.50
CA ASP A 15 16.10 -9.10 -3.86
C ASP A 15 14.99 -10.09 -4.25
N HIS A 16 14.10 -9.66 -5.14
CA HIS A 16 12.98 -10.48 -5.63
C HIS A 16 13.38 -11.42 -6.78
N LEU A 17 14.59 -11.28 -7.31
CA LEU A 17 15.10 -12.06 -8.43
C LEU A 17 15.91 -13.28 -7.99
N ARG A 18 16.25 -13.36 -6.70
CA ARG A 18 16.87 -14.55 -6.10
C ARG A 18 15.80 -15.47 -5.52
N CYS A 19 15.87 -16.76 -5.85
CA CYS A 19 14.96 -17.80 -5.38
C CYS A 19 15.57 -18.58 -4.20
N ASN A 20 16.05 -17.91 -3.16
CA ASN A 20 16.54 -18.53 -1.93
C ASN A 20 15.71 -18.11 -0.71
N ALA A 21 15.49 -19.04 0.23
CA ALA A 21 14.60 -18.85 1.37
C ALA A 21 15.17 -17.93 2.47
N ALA A 22 16.49 -17.73 2.50
CA ALA A 22 17.17 -16.87 3.45
C ALA A 22 17.68 -15.62 2.74
N GLN A 23 16.88 -14.56 2.74
CA GLN A 23 17.25 -13.26 2.18
C GLN A 23 17.04 -12.15 3.19
N PRO A 24 17.90 -11.12 3.18
CA PRO A 24 17.67 -9.94 3.98
C PRO A 24 16.36 -9.27 3.57
N THR A 25 15.64 -8.75 4.56
CA THR A 25 14.42 -7.97 4.36
C THR A 25 14.65 -6.52 4.72
N TRP A 26 13.85 -5.64 4.15
CA TRP A 26 13.87 -4.21 4.44
C TRP A 26 12.44 -3.66 4.55
N GLU A 27 12.31 -2.46 5.11
CA GLU A 27 11.02 -1.81 5.33
C GLU A 27 10.75 -0.78 4.22
N GLN A 28 9.73 -1.04 3.42
CA GLN A 28 9.22 -0.12 2.42
C GLN A 28 8.05 0.65 2.98
N ARG A 29 8.08 1.96 2.81
CA ARG A 29 7.02 2.86 3.24
C ARG A 29 5.87 2.83 2.23
N TYR A 30 4.66 2.95 2.75
CA TYR A 30 3.48 3.23 1.96
C TYR A 30 2.53 4.13 2.74
N LEU A 31 1.69 4.86 2.02
CA LEU A 31 0.64 5.70 2.60
C LEU A 31 -0.69 4.98 2.44
N LEU A 32 -1.49 5.02 3.50
CA LEU A 32 -2.83 4.47 3.53
C LEU A 32 -3.83 5.58 3.83
N ASP A 33 -4.87 5.68 3.01
CA ASP A 33 -6.00 6.58 3.24
C ASP A 33 -7.30 5.80 3.03
N ASP A 34 -7.98 5.53 4.15
CA ASP A 34 -9.22 4.76 4.25
C ASP A 34 -10.45 5.66 4.38
N THR A 35 -10.31 6.97 4.13
CA THR A 35 -11.38 7.96 4.31
C THR A 35 -12.69 7.57 3.63
N TYR A 36 -12.65 6.89 2.48
CA TYR A 36 -13.83 6.50 1.71
C TYR A 36 -14.08 4.98 1.67
N TRP A 37 -13.22 4.20 2.32
CA TRP A 37 -13.27 2.74 2.24
C TRP A 37 -14.57 2.18 2.83
N GLY A 38 -15.35 1.46 2.03
CA GLY A 38 -16.62 0.87 2.49
C GLY A 38 -17.76 1.88 2.68
N LYS A 39 -17.61 3.13 2.22
CA LYS A 39 -18.68 4.14 2.25
C LYS A 39 -19.63 4.06 1.04
N LYS A 40 -19.37 3.14 0.10
CA LYS A 40 -20.25 2.82 -1.02
C LYS A 40 -20.80 1.40 -0.87
N ARG A 41 -21.75 1.04 -1.71
CA ARG A 41 -22.29 -0.32 -1.76
C ARG A 41 -21.14 -1.31 -1.99
N ALA A 42 -21.14 -2.38 -1.19
CA ALA A 42 -20.19 -3.47 -1.36
C ALA A 42 -20.20 -3.99 -2.80
N MET A 43 -19.02 -4.35 -3.28
CA MET A 43 -18.84 -4.96 -4.58
C MET A 43 -19.62 -6.28 -4.68
N HIS A 44 -19.86 -6.74 -5.92
CA HIS A 44 -20.60 -7.98 -6.18
C HIS A 44 -20.00 -9.22 -5.48
N ASN A 45 -18.70 -9.20 -5.16
CA ASN A 45 -17.97 -10.26 -4.47
C ASN A 45 -17.93 -10.08 -2.93
N GLY A 46 -18.68 -9.13 -2.36
CA GLY A 46 -18.72 -8.87 -0.92
C GLY A 46 -17.58 -7.99 -0.38
N CYS A 47 -16.66 -7.52 -1.23
CA CYS A 47 -15.62 -6.56 -0.84
C CYS A 47 -16.21 -5.18 -0.53
N ARG A 48 -15.63 -4.48 0.45
CA ARG A 48 -16.07 -3.13 0.88
C ARG A 48 -15.89 -2.06 -0.20
N GLY A 49 -14.92 -2.24 -1.10
CA GLY A 49 -14.65 -1.36 -2.23
C GLY A 49 -13.42 -1.81 -3.03
N PRO A 50 -12.95 -1.01 -3.99
CA PRO A 50 -11.68 -1.24 -4.70
C PRO A 50 -10.47 -0.64 -3.98
N ILE A 51 -9.34 -1.35 -4.03
CA ILE A 51 -8.04 -0.76 -3.67
C ILE A 51 -7.56 0.03 -4.88
N LEU A 52 -7.32 1.33 -4.70
CA LEU A 52 -6.71 2.19 -5.70
C LEU A 52 -5.24 2.36 -5.32
N PHE A 53 -4.38 1.63 -6.03
CA PHE A 53 -2.95 1.59 -5.76
C PHE A 53 -2.19 2.53 -6.67
N TYR A 54 -1.41 3.45 -6.09
CA TYR A 54 -0.43 4.26 -6.80
C TYR A 54 0.96 3.66 -6.59
N SER A 55 1.60 3.29 -7.70
CA SER A 55 3.01 2.91 -7.71
C SER A 55 3.87 4.17 -7.67
N GLY A 56 4.48 4.45 -6.53
CA GLY A 56 5.42 5.56 -6.40
C GLY A 56 6.56 5.48 -7.41
N ASN A 57 7.11 6.64 -7.71
CA ASN A 57 8.15 6.88 -8.70
C ASN A 57 9.33 7.59 -8.03
N GLU A 58 10.07 8.45 -8.75
CA GLU A 58 11.39 8.95 -8.35
C GLU A 58 11.35 10.10 -7.33
N GLY A 59 10.66 9.93 -6.21
CA GLY A 59 10.59 10.94 -5.16
C GLY A 59 9.84 10.53 -3.89
N PRO A 60 9.75 11.45 -2.90
CA PRO A 60 9.00 11.20 -1.67
C PRO A 60 7.52 10.98 -1.95
N ILE A 61 6.96 9.89 -1.41
CA ILE A 61 5.60 9.47 -1.74
C ILE A 61 4.52 10.48 -1.32
N GLU A 62 4.77 11.29 -0.29
CA GLU A 62 3.83 12.34 0.16
C GLU A 62 3.61 13.41 -0.92
N ALA A 63 4.64 13.75 -1.69
CA ALA A 63 4.50 14.74 -2.75
C ALA A 63 3.55 14.23 -3.86
N PHE A 64 3.62 12.93 -4.17
CA PHE A 64 2.71 12.29 -5.12
C PHE A 64 1.30 12.15 -4.55
N TYR A 65 1.15 11.85 -3.25
CA TYR A 65 -0.16 11.86 -2.61
C TYR A 65 -0.81 13.25 -2.63
N GLU A 66 -0.05 14.31 -2.34
CA GLU A 66 -0.58 15.67 -2.32
C GLU A 66 -0.92 16.20 -3.72
N SER A 67 -0.19 15.79 -4.77
CA SER A 67 -0.48 16.18 -6.16
C SER A 67 -1.56 15.34 -6.84
N ASN A 68 -1.85 14.12 -6.38
CA ASN A 68 -2.79 13.21 -7.02
C ASN A 68 -4.25 13.46 -6.58
N GLY A 69 -4.76 14.64 -6.92
CA GLY A 69 -6.11 15.08 -6.58
C GLY A 69 -7.20 14.23 -7.24
N PHE A 70 -6.95 13.64 -8.42
CA PHE A 70 -7.94 12.81 -9.10
C PHE A 70 -8.24 11.51 -8.34
N MET A 71 -7.20 10.78 -7.89
CA MET A 71 -7.41 9.58 -7.08
C MET A 71 -8.10 9.90 -5.76
N ARG A 72 -7.71 10.99 -5.11
CA ARG A 72 -8.19 11.39 -3.77
C ARG A 72 -9.59 11.98 -3.74
N SER A 73 -9.88 12.89 -4.66
CA SER A 73 -11.09 13.71 -4.62
C SER A 73 -12.17 13.22 -5.58
N VAL A 74 -11.82 12.37 -6.57
CA VAL A 74 -12.78 11.87 -7.54
C VAL A 74 -12.95 10.35 -7.42
N LEU A 75 -11.88 9.57 -7.58
CA LEU A 75 -12.00 8.11 -7.64
C LEU A 75 -12.35 7.47 -6.28
N ALA A 76 -11.60 7.77 -5.22
CA ALA A 76 -11.86 7.18 -3.91
C ALA A 76 -13.28 7.45 -3.39
N PRO A 77 -13.81 8.70 -3.45
CA PRO A 77 -15.19 8.97 -3.05
C PRO A 77 -16.23 8.31 -3.97
N SER A 78 -15.98 8.28 -5.29
CA SER A 78 -16.94 7.72 -6.26
C SER A 78 -17.07 6.21 -6.09
N LEU A 79 -15.96 5.53 -5.85
CA LEU A 79 -15.89 4.07 -5.77
C LEU A 79 -15.97 3.52 -4.35
N GLY A 80 -15.89 4.38 -3.32
CA GLY A 80 -15.73 3.94 -1.92
C GLY A 80 -14.42 3.19 -1.71
N GLY A 81 -13.36 3.67 -2.38
CA GLY A 81 -12.07 2.99 -2.49
C GLY A 81 -11.11 3.27 -1.35
N LEU A 82 -10.19 2.33 -1.14
CA LEU A 82 -9.04 2.46 -0.26
C LEU A 82 -7.87 2.96 -1.09
N LEU A 83 -7.26 4.07 -0.66
CA LEU A 83 -6.09 4.60 -1.32
C LEU A 83 -4.83 4.01 -0.69
N VAL A 84 -3.95 3.52 -1.55
CA VAL A 84 -2.63 3.00 -1.15
C VAL A 84 -1.59 3.60 -2.07
N PHE A 85 -0.63 4.32 -1.51
CA PHE A 85 0.49 4.87 -2.27
C PHE A 85 1.77 4.19 -1.80
N GLY A 86 2.33 3.30 -2.62
CA GLY A 86 3.59 2.62 -2.30
C GLY A 86 4.77 3.50 -2.66
N GLU A 87 5.68 3.76 -1.72
CA GLU A 87 6.90 4.52 -2.04
C GLU A 87 7.89 3.67 -2.82
N ALA A 88 8.48 4.19 -3.88
CA ALA A 88 9.50 3.47 -4.64
C ALA A 88 10.74 3.19 -3.78
N ARG A 89 11.36 2.02 -3.98
CA ARG A 89 12.64 1.68 -3.33
C ARG A 89 13.71 2.71 -3.69
N TYR A 90 14.55 3.04 -2.72
CA TYR A 90 15.61 4.06 -2.78
C TYR A 90 15.14 5.52 -2.83
N TYR A 91 13.82 5.77 -2.77
CA TYR A 91 13.26 7.13 -2.71
C TYR A 91 12.62 7.42 -1.36
N GLY A 92 12.60 8.69 -0.99
CA GLY A 92 12.05 9.16 0.29
C GLY A 92 12.67 8.42 1.48
N GLN A 93 11.82 7.78 2.30
CA GLN A 93 12.24 7.04 3.49
C GLN A 93 12.42 5.54 3.24
N SER A 94 12.14 5.07 2.02
CA SER A 94 12.23 3.66 1.63
C SER A 94 13.64 3.30 1.19
N GLN A 95 14.55 3.10 2.15
CA GLN A 95 15.99 2.91 1.92
C GLN A 95 16.46 1.48 2.26
N PRO A 96 16.58 0.55 1.30
CA PRO A 96 16.88 -0.86 1.58
C PRO A 96 18.25 -1.12 2.21
N GLN A 97 19.21 -0.21 2.04
CA GLN A 97 20.60 -0.37 2.50
C GLN A 97 21.09 0.85 3.30
N ASN A 98 20.19 1.52 4.04
CA ASN A 98 20.51 2.67 4.89
C ASN A 98 21.40 3.73 4.21
N ASN A 99 21.12 4.03 2.94
CA ASN A 99 21.83 5.07 2.17
C ASN A 99 23.34 4.84 1.99
N SER A 100 23.78 3.58 1.89
CA SER A 100 25.20 3.22 1.65
C SER A 100 25.72 3.58 0.25
N GLY A 101 24.96 4.34 -0.56
CA GLY A 101 25.33 4.71 -1.94
C GLY A 101 25.36 3.54 -2.93
N LYS A 102 24.93 2.36 -2.50
CA LYS A 102 24.83 1.15 -3.33
C LYS A 102 23.42 1.06 -3.88
N PHE A 103 23.31 0.95 -5.21
CA PHE A 103 22.04 0.85 -5.92
C PHE A 103 21.86 -0.52 -6.60
N ASP A 104 22.52 -1.54 -6.05
CA ASP A 104 22.59 -2.89 -6.62
C ASP A 104 21.20 -3.54 -6.82
N PHE A 105 20.18 -3.06 -6.09
CA PHE A 105 18.81 -3.54 -6.16
C PHE A 105 17.82 -2.50 -6.71
N LEU A 106 18.30 -1.43 -7.36
CA LEU A 106 17.49 -0.44 -8.04
C LEU A 106 17.30 -0.85 -9.51
N SER A 107 16.29 -1.69 -9.76
CA SER A 107 15.83 -1.98 -11.12
C SER A 107 14.32 -1.97 -11.18
N THR A 108 13.77 -1.76 -12.38
CA THR A 108 12.32 -1.82 -12.56
C THR A 108 11.80 -3.19 -12.16
N GLU A 109 12.49 -4.27 -12.52
CA GLU A 109 12.14 -5.67 -12.20
C GLU A 109 12.06 -5.91 -10.69
N GLN A 110 12.98 -5.31 -9.92
CA GLN A 110 12.98 -5.33 -8.45
C GLN A 110 11.86 -4.50 -7.84
N ALA A 111 11.33 -3.50 -8.58
CA ALA A 111 10.19 -2.68 -8.21
C ALA A 111 8.84 -3.24 -8.75
N ARG A 112 8.87 -4.15 -9.73
CA ARG A 112 7.70 -4.70 -10.45
C ARG A 112 7.13 -5.96 -9.75
N PRO A 113 6.17 -6.69 -10.36
CA PRO A 113 4.93 -7.10 -9.70
C PRO A 113 5.03 -8.03 -8.47
N PRO A 114 6.10 -8.81 -8.19
CA PRO A 114 6.19 -9.50 -6.90
C PRO A 114 6.06 -8.54 -5.71
N ALA A 115 6.65 -7.34 -5.76
CA ALA A 115 6.58 -6.38 -4.65
C ALA A 115 5.17 -5.79 -4.49
N ALA A 116 4.52 -5.37 -5.58
CA ALA A 116 3.17 -4.82 -5.53
C ALA A 116 2.12 -5.89 -5.17
N ALA A 117 2.25 -7.11 -5.68
CA ALA A 117 1.38 -8.23 -5.35
C ALA A 117 1.59 -8.69 -3.90
N CYS A 118 2.83 -8.73 -3.41
CA CYS A 118 3.12 -9.04 -2.01
C CYS A 118 2.64 -7.92 -1.07
N LEU A 119 2.76 -6.64 -1.46
CA LEU A 119 2.18 -5.53 -0.70
C LEU A 119 0.65 -5.62 -0.69
N CYS A 120 0.01 -5.84 -1.83
CA CYS A 120 -1.44 -6.07 -1.89
C CYS A 120 -1.85 -7.29 -1.04
N SER A 121 -1.10 -8.39 -1.06
CA SER A 121 -1.36 -9.58 -0.24
C SER A 121 -1.18 -9.32 1.25
N HIS A 122 -0.14 -8.57 1.63
CA HIS A 122 0.07 -8.11 3.00
C HIS A 122 -1.08 -7.19 3.45
N LEU A 123 -1.51 -6.28 2.57
CA LEU A 123 -2.67 -5.42 2.82
C LEU A 123 -3.95 -6.24 2.96
N PHE A 124 -4.16 -7.29 2.17
CA PHE A 124 -5.28 -8.23 2.37
C PHE A 124 -5.24 -8.88 3.77
N GLY A 125 -4.07 -9.31 4.23
CA GLY A 125 -3.89 -9.83 5.59
C GLY A 125 -4.15 -8.77 6.68
N ALA A 126 -3.59 -7.57 6.53
CA ALA A 126 -3.78 -6.47 7.47
C ALA A 126 -5.23 -5.93 7.49
N MET A 127 -5.91 -5.92 6.35
CA MET A 127 -7.31 -5.50 6.22
C MET A 127 -8.29 -6.53 6.79
N LEU A 128 -7.96 -7.83 6.79
CA LEU A 128 -8.73 -8.84 7.53
C LEU A 128 -8.77 -8.53 9.03
N SER A 129 -7.69 -7.97 9.58
CA SER A 129 -7.62 -7.50 10.97
C SER A 129 -8.41 -6.21 11.23
N LEU A 130 -8.85 -5.49 10.19
CA LEU A 130 -9.72 -4.30 10.30
C LEU A 130 -11.21 -4.67 10.22
N ARG A 131 -11.57 -5.96 10.27
CA ARG A 131 -12.96 -6.37 10.54
C ARG A 131 -13.34 -5.91 11.96
N PRO A 132 -14.42 -5.13 12.14
CA PRO A 132 -15.08 -5.12 13.45
C PRO A 132 -15.51 -6.56 13.77
N PRO A 133 -15.52 -6.97 15.05
CA PRO A 133 -15.98 -8.30 15.44
C PRO A 133 -17.37 -8.53 14.85
N ALA A 134 -17.61 -9.75 14.34
CA ALA A 134 -18.91 -10.13 13.85
C ALA A 134 -19.97 -9.78 14.91
N ALA A 135 -21.03 -9.08 14.51
CA ALA A 135 -22.13 -8.81 15.41
C ALA A 135 -22.66 -10.15 15.93
N ASP A 136 -22.64 -10.30 17.25
CA ASP A 136 -23.16 -11.47 17.96
C ASP A 136 -24.63 -11.66 17.56
N PRO A 137 -25.00 -12.78 16.91
CA PRO A 137 -26.39 -13.03 16.53
C PRO A 137 -27.31 -13.32 17.73
N GLY A 138 -26.80 -13.25 18.97
CA GLY A 138 -27.49 -13.67 20.19
C GLY A 138 -28.06 -12.58 21.12
N ARG A 139 -28.21 -11.32 20.69
CA ARG A 139 -28.85 -10.29 21.55
C ARG A 139 -29.97 -9.54 20.83
N LEU A 140 -31.18 -10.10 20.93
CA LEU A 140 -32.44 -9.35 20.92
C LEU A 140 -32.79 -8.95 22.35
#